data_AF-A0A9W4MDK0-F1
#
_entry.id   AF-A0A9W4MDK0-F1
#
_cell.length_a   1.000
_cell.length_b   1.000
_cell.length_c   1.000
_cell.angle_alpha   90.00
_cell.angle_beta   90.00
_cell.angle_gamma   90.00
#
_symmetry.space_group_name_H-M   'P 1'
#
loop_
_entity.id
_entity.type
_entity.pdbx_description
1 polymer ?
#
loop_
_entity_poly.entity_id
_entity_poly.type
_entity_poly.pdbx_seq_one_letter_code
_entity_poly.pdbx_strand_id
1 'polypeptide(L)'
;MAPGPWGVAVADDVPRGRFSNEAATRAPELPALDEGWRRLLLRPSEGPVLLPFAGGLLAHPDPGVRLRAVHLLAMLGKRAAPYADRLADLLGDRGRAAGIDGRVGDFASWALARIGDPRAVPGLVERFRAFDREFRSGGWVLTSVRLPSLSELLIPLREFAAALLPALRDLVRDEHAGRTQSLTGAALRVFEAWGEDALPALPDILPLLADPRYSLGAADALVTMGPGAAPAEQALRACAVLDHPANHLKVAWAAWRISGNGPSVLERVGEAVLAADPPACGPVWWLTDFGPAAAPYAHKVRSFLDHTEGWGRLQAALAWWSITGEPAPSLRAVEDTLQEMAAGGDSFRLYAEALRILPRIGATTPPVRAALTATASTDRHLSAAHDYRAILHDTRLRPALATALTLPLA
;
A
#
# COMPACT_ATOMS: atom_id res chain seq x y z
N MET A 1 12.17 -44.65 41.14
CA MET A 1 13.25 -44.08 41.98
C MET A 1 14.54 -44.25 41.19
N ALA A 2 15.24 -43.24 40.68
CA ALA A 2 15.33 -41.82 40.97
C ALA A 2 15.62 -41.02 39.67
N PRO A 3 15.24 -39.74 39.57
CA PRO A 3 15.73 -38.86 38.52
C PRO A 3 16.99 -38.09 38.96
N GLY A 4 17.95 -38.00 38.03
CA GLY A 4 19.16 -37.17 38.08
C GLY A 4 18.95 -35.75 37.52
N PRO A 5 20.02 -34.93 37.46
CA PRO A 5 19.98 -33.57 37.97
C PRO A 5 19.87 -32.51 36.88
N TRP A 6 18.94 -31.57 37.04
CA TRP A 6 18.97 -30.26 36.39
C TRP A 6 18.81 -29.19 37.46
N GLY A 7 19.93 -28.83 38.09
CA GLY A 7 20.01 -27.65 38.94
C GLY A 7 20.04 -26.41 38.06
N VAL A 8 18.94 -25.66 38.05
CA VAL A 8 18.87 -24.32 37.48
C VAL A 8 19.54 -23.38 38.48
N ALA A 9 20.74 -22.91 38.16
CA ALA A 9 21.35 -21.79 38.85
C ALA A 9 20.63 -20.50 38.41
N VAL A 10 19.88 -19.90 39.34
CA VAL A 10 19.35 -18.55 39.20
C VAL A 10 20.52 -17.59 39.41
N ALA A 11 21.02 -17.01 38.33
CA ALA A 11 21.95 -15.89 38.38
C ALA A 11 21.14 -14.60 38.45
N ASP A 12 20.89 -14.12 39.66
CA ASP A 12 20.48 -12.75 39.94
C ASP A 12 21.67 -11.82 39.70
N ASP A 13 21.83 -11.33 38.48
CA ASP A 13 22.59 -10.10 38.23
C ASP A 13 22.19 -9.46 36.89
N VAL A 14 21.03 -8.80 36.87
CA VAL A 14 20.72 -7.81 35.83
C VAL A 14 21.14 -6.45 36.39
N PRO A 15 22.06 -5.72 35.73
CA PRO A 15 22.44 -4.40 36.18
C PRO A 15 21.20 -3.50 36.13
N ARG A 16 20.72 -3.08 37.31
CA ARG A 16 19.73 -2.01 37.47
C ARG A 16 20.35 -0.71 36.98
N GLY A 17 20.37 -0.54 35.66
CA GLY A 17 20.66 0.71 35.01
C GLY A 17 19.72 1.77 35.57
N ARG A 18 20.32 2.85 36.06
CA ARG A 18 19.64 4.06 36.53
C ARG A 18 18.61 4.51 35.49
N PHE A 19 17.34 4.16 35.69
CA PHE A 19 16.23 5.01 35.25
C PHE A 19 16.24 6.22 36.18
N SER A 20 17.21 7.10 35.95
CA SER A 20 17.26 8.40 36.59
C SER A 20 15.94 9.11 36.29
N ASN A 21 15.42 9.69 37.36
CA ASN A 21 14.20 10.47 37.52
C ASN A 21 14.17 11.73 36.60
N GLU A 22 14.21 11.57 35.27
CA GLU A 22 13.87 12.63 34.31
C GLU A 22 12.36 12.65 34.07
N ALA A 23 11.59 12.76 35.15
CA ALA A 23 10.27 13.39 35.09
C ALA A 23 10.45 14.91 34.94
N ALA A 24 11.28 15.33 33.97
CA ALA A 24 11.26 16.68 33.45
C ALA A 24 9.82 16.92 32.99
N THR A 25 9.22 18.00 33.49
CA THR A 25 7.84 18.40 33.25
C THR A 25 7.54 18.29 31.75
N ARG A 26 6.86 17.20 31.36
CA ARG A 26 6.48 17.00 29.95
C ARG A 26 5.68 18.23 29.52
N ALA A 27 6.01 18.78 28.35
CA ALA A 27 5.30 19.93 27.81
C ALA A 27 3.78 19.67 27.85
N PRO A 28 2.97 20.60 28.40
CA PRO A 28 1.55 20.38 28.66
C PRO A 28 0.72 20.11 27.39
N GLU A 29 1.27 20.41 26.21
CA GLU A 29 0.67 20.18 24.90
C GLU A 29 0.76 18.72 24.44
N LEU A 30 1.71 17.92 24.97
CA LEU A 30 1.92 16.53 24.54
C LEU A 30 0.68 15.65 24.74
N PRO A 31 -0.01 15.66 25.91
CA PRO A 31 -1.25 14.90 26.08
C PRO A 31 -2.37 15.31 25.11
N ALA A 32 -2.46 16.61 24.79
CA ALA A 32 -3.46 17.12 23.84
C ALA A 32 -3.17 16.66 22.40
N LEU A 33 -1.90 16.63 21.99
CA LEU A 33 -1.47 16.08 20.71
C LEU A 33 -1.71 14.57 20.62
N ASP A 34 -1.42 13.82 21.68
CA ASP A 34 -1.63 12.38 21.73
C ASP A 34 -3.13 12.02 21.68
N GLU A 35 -3.97 12.76 22.41
CA GLU A 35 -5.44 12.60 22.33
C GLU A 35 -5.98 13.03 20.96
N GLY A 36 -5.48 14.12 20.40
CA GLY A 36 -5.82 14.55 19.05
C GLY A 36 -5.49 13.49 18.01
N TRP A 37 -4.31 12.86 18.13
CA TRP A 37 -3.91 11.75 17.28
C TRP A 37 -4.86 10.56 17.40
N ARG A 38 -5.17 10.13 18.62
CA ARG A 38 -6.10 9.02 18.87
C ARG A 38 -7.48 9.28 18.29
N ARG A 39 -7.98 10.52 18.42
CA ARG A 39 -9.27 10.92 17.83
C ARG A 39 -9.22 10.93 16.31
N LEU A 40 -8.16 11.48 15.72
CA LEU A 40 -7.97 11.49 14.27
C LEU A 40 -7.92 10.07 13.69
N LEU A 41 -7.30 9.12 14.40
CA LEU A 41 -7.27 7.70 14.01
C LEU A 41 -8.65 7.04 14.00
N LEU A 42 -9.59 7.54 14.79
CA LEU A 42 -10.96 7.01 14.86
C LEU A 42 -11.90 7.73 13.89
N ARG A 43 -11.74 9.05 13.75
CA ARG A 43 -12.69 9.94 13.10
C ARG A 43 -12.00 10.94 12.16
N PRO A 44 -12.19 10.82 10.83
CA PRO A 44 -11.72 11.82 9.87
C PRO A 44 -12.22 13.25 10.17
N SER A 45 -13.43 13.40 10.75
CA SER A 45 -14.03 14.69 11.08
C SER A 45 -13.27 15.54 12.10
N GLU A 46 -12.30 14.96 12.82
CA GLU A 46 -11.47 15.68 13.80
C GLU A 46 -10.40 16.55 13.13
N GLY A 47 -10.08 16.26 11.87
CA GLY A 47 -9.03 16.95 11.14
C GLY A 47 -9.12 18.49 11.06
N PRO A 48 -10.30 19.12 10.81
CA PRO A 48 -10.43 20.57 10.81
C PRO A 48 -10.05 21.22 12.15
N VAL A 49 -10.35 20.59 13.28
CA VAL A 49 -10.05 21.13 14.62
C VAL A 49 -8.55 20.99 14.94
N LEU A 50 -7.96 19.86 14.56
CA LEU A 50 -6.54 19.59 14.81
C LEU A 50 -5.60 20.39 13.92
N LEU A 51 -6.05 20.78 12.73
CA LEU A 51 -5.23 21.50 11.75
C LEU A 51 -4.62 22.80 12.31
N PRO A 52 -5.39 23.79 12.81
CA PRO A 52 -4.83 25.00 13.38
C PRO A 52 -4.06 24.76 14.69
N PHE A 53 -4.49 23.79 15.49
CA PHE A 53 -3.81 23.42 16.73
C PHE A 53 -2.39 22.90 16.46
N ALA A 54 -2.23 21.92 15.58
CA ALA A 54 -0.92 21.39 15.19
C ALA A 54 -0.07 22.46 14.49
N GLY A 55 -0.68 23.26 13.61
CA GLY A 55 -0.01 24.38 12.96
C GLY A 55 0.58 25.40 13.96
N GLY A 56 -0.14 25.73 15.03
CA GLY A 56 0.35 26.61 16.10
C GLY A 56 1.64 26.13 16.77
N LEU A 57 1.87 24.82 16.82
CA LEU A 57 2.92 24.18 17.59
C LEU A 57 4.22 23.92 16.81
N LEU A 58 4.29 24.28 15.53
CA LEU A 58 5.49 24.05 14.70
C LEU A 58 6.74 24.83 15.18
N ALA A 59 6.56 25.91 15.94
CA ALA A 59 7.67 26.70 16.49
C ALA A 59 7.95 26.40 17.98
N HIS A 60 7.33 25.37 18.55
CA HIS A 60 7.47 25.05 19.97
C HIS A 60 8.94 24.68 20.32
N PRO A 61 9.50 25.11 21.46
CA PRO A 61 10.90 24.83 21.80
C PRO A 61 11.19 23.33 22.00
N ASP A 62 10.25 22.57 22.55
CA ASP A 62 10.36 21.11 22.72
C ASP A 62 10.24 20.37 21.37
N PRO A 63 11.27 19.59 20.95
CA PRO A 63 11.24 18.83 19.70
C PRO A 63 10.16 17.73 19.66
N GLY A 64 9.76 17.17 20.80
CA GLY A 64 8.69 16.18 20.88
C GLY A 64 7.31 16.75 20.61
N VAL A 65 7.08 18.02 20.94
CA VAL A 65 5.87 18.76 20.55
C VAL A 65 5.89 19.04 19.04
N ARG A 66 7.01 19.57 18.52
CA ARG A 66 7.14 19.83 17.07
C ARG A 66 6.94 18.57 16.24
N LEU A 67 7.56 17.46 16.63
CA LEU A 67 7.47 16.19 15.91
C LEU A 67 6.01 15.71 15.81
N ARG A 68 5.29 15.66 16.93
CA ARG A 68 3.86 15.28 16.96
C ARG A 68 2.98 16.23 16.15
N ALA A 69 3.24 17.53 16.23
CA ALA A 69 2.53 18.53 15.43
C ALA A 69 2.75 18.29 13.92
N VAL A 70 4.00 18.12 13.49
CA VAL A 70 4.35 17.80 12.09
C VAL A 70 3.72 16.47 11.65
N HIS A 71 3.73 15.46 12.51
CA HIS A 71 3.08 14.17 12.23
C HIS A 71 1.58 14.32 11.98
N LEU A 72 0.85 15.06 12.83
CA LEU A 72 -0.56 15.35 12.60
C LEU A 72 -0.78 16.07 11.28
N LEU A 73 0.05 17.06 10.94
CA LEU A 73 -0.05 17.75 9.65
C LEU A 73 0.21 16.80 8.46
N ALA A 74 1.18 15.88 8.56
CA ALA A 74 1.42 14.86 7.53
C ALA A 74 0.20 13.95 7.31
N MET A 75 -0.50 13.62 8.39
CA MET A 75 -1.74 12.84 8.37
C MET A 75 -2.89 13.58 7.70
N LEU A 76 -3.00 14.88 7.92
CA LEU A 76 -3.99 15.75 7.27
C LEU A 76 -3.70 16.00 5.79
N GLY A 77 -2.48 15.69 5.32
CA GLY A 77 -2.08 15.72 3.92
C GLY A 77 -2.30 17.07 3.26
N LYS A 78 -2.94 17.11 2.08
CA LYS A 78 -3.19 18.35 1.33
C LYS A 78 -3.89 19.45 2.13
N ARG A 79 -4.66 19.10 3.17
CA ARG A 79 -5.31 20.09 4.06
C ARG A 79 -4.31 20.90 4.87
N ALA A 80 -3.10 20.39 5.07
CA ALA A 80 -2.00 21.07 5.76
C ALA A 80 -1.21 22.04 4.87
N ALA A 81 -1.59 22.21 3.59
CA ALA A 81 -0.93 23.14 2.67
C ALA A 81 -0.71 24.57 3.23
N PRO A 82 -1.62 25.18 4.03
CA PRO A 82 -1.38 26.50 4.64
C PRO A 82 -0.14 26.58 5.55
N TYR A 83 0.41 25.44 5.98
CA TYR A 83 1.60 25.36 6.82
C TYR A 83 2.87 24.94 6.07
N ALA A 84 2.83 24.82 4.73
CA ALA A 84 3.93 24.30 3.93
C ALA A 84 5.24 25.08 4.13
N ASP A 85 5.21 26.41 4.19
CA ASP A 85 6.42 27.22 4.40
C ASP A 85 7.07 26.95 5.77
N ARG A 86 6.25 26.87 6.82
CA ARG A 86 6.73 26.55 8.17
C ARG A 86 7.25 25.12 8.27
N LEU A 87 6.67 24.17 7.51
CA LEU A 87 7.19 22.81 7.40
C LEU A 87 8.53 22.78 6.64
N ALA A 88 8.69 23.61 5.61
CA ALA A 88 9.95 23.73 4.88
C ALA A 88 11.08 24.26 5.77
N ASP A 89 10.80 25.24 6.64
CA ASP A 89 11.77 25.75 7.62
C ASP A 89 12.28 24.65 8.58
N LEU A 90 11.48 23.62 8.83
CA LEU A 90 11.82 22.48 9.69
C LEU A 90 12.63 21.39 8.98
N LEU A 91 12.87 21.45 7.67
CA LEU A 91 13.60 20.40 6.94
C LEU A 91 15.01 20.14 7.46
N GLY A 92 15.65 21.13 8.09
CA GLY A 92 16.95 21.03 8.73
C GLY A 92 16.91 20.70 10.23
N ASP A 93 15.72 20.60 10.84
CA ASP A 93 15.57 20.40 12.28
C ASP A 93 16.00 18.98 12.68
N ARG A 94 17.03 18.91 13.53
CA ARG A 94 17.62 17.66 14.03
C ARG A 94 17.02 17.17 15.34
N GLY A 95 16.02 17.87 15.88
CA GLY A 95 15.33 17.53 17.12
C GLY A 95 14.78 16.11 17.09
N ARG A 96 14.96 15.40 18.21
CA ARG A 96 14.46 14.03 18.44
C ARG A 96 13.60 14.01 19.70
N ALA A 97 12.75 13.01 19.81
CA ALA A 97 11.90 12.79 20.98
C ALA A 97 12.06 11.35 21.48
N ALA A 98 12.05 11.16 22.80
CA ALA A 98 12.14 9.83 23.38
C ALA A 98 10.96 8.96 22.92
N GLY A 99 11.27 7.74 22.45
CA GLY A 99 10.28 6.77 22.00
C GLY A 99 9.63 7.08 20.64
N ILE A 100 10.18 8.03 19.87
CA ILE A 100 9.77 8.28 18.49
C ILE A 100 10.99 8.21 17.58
N ASP A 101 10.89 7.36 16.57
CA ASP A 101 11.96 7.17 15.60
C ASP A 101 11.98 8.30 14.57
N GLY A 102 13.17 8.82 14.29
CA GLY A 102 13.40 9.90 13.32
C GLY A 102 13.53 11.29 13.94
N ARG A 103 13.82 12.29 13.10
CA ARG A 103 13.97 13.70 13.47
C ARG A 103 12.77 14.52 13.00
N VAL A 104 12.57 15.70 13.59
CA VAL A 104 11.55 16.66 13.14
C VAL A 104 11.64 16.93 11.63
N GLY A 105 12.85 17.11 11.08
CA GLY A 105 13.05 17.32 9.64
C GLY A 105 12.68 16.14 8.75
N ASP A 106 12.73 14.90 9.26
CA ASP A 106 12.29 13.71 8.52
C ASP A 106 10.75 13.69 8.42
N PHE A 107 10.06 13.99 9.52
CA PHE A 107 8.61 14.16 9.53
C PHE A 107 8.16 15.37 8.70
N ALA A 108 8.93 16.46 8.69
CA ALA A 108 8.60 17.65 7.90
C ALA A 108 8.69 17.37 6.41
N SER A 109 9.73 16.64 6.00
CA SER A 109 9.88 16.14 4.63
C SER A 109 8.70 15.24 4.23
N TRP A 110 8.26 14.35 5.13
CA TRP A 110 7.05 13.57 4.89
C TRP A 110 5.77 14.41 4.81
N ALA A 111 5.59 15.40 5.69
CA ALA A 111 4.41 16.27 5.67
C ALA A 111 4.32 17.04 4.35
N LEU A 112 5.43 17.59 3.87
CA LEU A 112 5.52 18.25 2.57
C LEU A 112 5.21 17.29 1.42
N ALA A 113 5.73 16.06 1.47
CA ALA A 113 5.39 15.03 0.49
C ALA A 113 3.88 14.75 0.46
N ARG A 114 3.24 14.64 1.62
CA ARG A 114 1.80 14.42 1.74
C ARG A 114 0.95 15.61 1.27
N ILE A 115 1.50 16.82 1.33
CA ILE A 115 0.91 18.04 0.76
C ILE A 115 1.03 18.05 -0.77
N GLY A 116 2.05 17.38 -1.33
CA GLY A 116 2.44 17.50 -2.74
C GLY A 116 3.38 18.68 -2.99
N ASP A 117 4.14 19.10 -1.97
CA ASP A 117 5.08 20.22 -2.10
C ASP A 117 6.44 19.74 -2.63
N PRO A 118 6.94 20.31 -3.75
CA PRO A 118 8.19 19.86 -4.38
C PRO A 118 9.42 20.02 -3.49
N ARG A 119 9.38 20.87 -2.45
CA ARG A 119 10.49 21.03 -1.49
C ARG A 119 10.74 19.76 -0.68
N ALA A 120 9.80 18.81 -0.66
CA ALA A 120 9.99 17.49 -0.06
C ALA A 120 10.97 16.60 -0.82
N VAL A 121 11.09 16.79 -2.14
CA VAL A 121 11.74 15.85 -3.06
C VAL A 121 13.26 15.76 -2.86
N PRO A 122 14.00 16.88 -2.70
CA PRO A 122 15.45 16.81 -2.55
C PRO A 122 15.90 15.99 -1.33
N GLY A 123 16.63 14.90 -1.59
CA GLY A 123 17.19 14.03 -0.57
C GLY A 123 16.18 13.10 0.11
N LEU A 124 14.94 13.00 -0.40
CA LEU A 124 13.86 12.25 0.25
C LEU A 124 14.21 10.76 0.40
N VAL A 125 14.67 10.14 -0.68
CA VAL A 125 15.00 8.71 -0.73
C VAL A 125 16.18 8.41 0.19
N GLU A 126 17.21 9.27 0.21
CA GLU A 126 18.40 9.13 1.03
C GLU A 126 18.07 9.26 2.52
N ARG A 127 17.21 10.21 2.89
CA ARG A 127 16.75 10.37 4.28
C ARG A 127 16.01 9.13 4.77
N PHE A 128 15.08 8.60 3.98
CA PHE A 128 14.32 7.40 4.35
C PHE A 128 15.18 6.13 4.34
N ARG A 129 16.16 6.03 3.44
CA ARG A 129 17.17 4.96 3.45
C ARG A 129 18.05 5.03 4.70
N ALA A 130 18.39 6.23 5.18
CA ALA A 130 19.12 6.39 6.44
C ALA A 130 18.25 5.98 7.64
N PHE A 131 16.98 6.38 7.64
CA PHE A 131 16.02 6.02 8.68
C PHE A 131 15.80 4.50 8.78
N ASP A 132 15.52 3.83 7.66
CA ASP A 132 15.27 2.38 7.64
C ASP A 132 16.46 1.57 8.16
N ARG A 133 17.70 2.03 7.91
CA ARG A 133 18.91 1.42 8.47
C ARG A 133 19.03 1.59 9.99
N GLU A 134 18.55 2.70 10.55
CA GLU A 134 18.67 3.02 11.98
C GLU A 134 17.62 2.28 12.83
N PHE A 135 16.41 2.05 12.30
CA PHE A 135 15.24 1.66 13.11
C PHE A 135 14.59 0.31 12.77
N ARG A 136 15.22 -0.53 11.95
CA ARG A 136 14.68 -1.84 11.54
C ARG A 136 14.46 -2.87 12.67
N SER A 137 15.02 -2.66 13.86
CA SER A 137 15.04 -3.63 14.96
C SER A 137 14.06 -3.34 16.11
N GLY A 138 13.24 -2.29 16.02
CA GLY A 138 12.27 -1.93 17.07
C GLY A 138 11.00 -2.77 17.04
N GLY A 139 10.60 -3.34 18.19
CA GLY A 139 9.24 -3.85 18.38
C GLY A 139 8.24 -2.70 18.40
N TRP A 140 7.13 -2.84 17.68
CA TRP A 140 6.23 -1.72 17.38
C TRP A 140 5.02 -1.66 18.33
N VAL A 141 4.69 -0.45 18.81
CA VAL A 141 3.42 -0.18 19.50
C VAL A 141 2.46 0.49 18.52
N LEU A 142 1.25 -0.06 18.37
CA LEU A 142 0.26 0.33 17.35
C LEU A 142 -0.13 1.81 17.37
N THR A 143 0.04 2.51 18.49
CA THR A 143 -0.39 3.91 18.66
C THR A 143 0.73 4.94 18.46
N SER A 144 1.97 4.51 18.25
CA SER A 144 3.11 5.42 18.21
C SER A 144 3.18 6.24 16.93
N VAL A 145 3.60 7.51 17.08
CA VAL A 145 4.02 8.36 15.96
C VAL A 145 5.19 7.69 15.25
N ARG A 146 5.08 7.48 13.94
CA ARG A 146 6.12 6.82 13.14
C ARG A 146 6.15 7.34 11.71
N LEU A 147 7.31 7.26 11.08
CA LEU A 147 7.44 7.49 9.65
C LEU A 147 6.82 6.34 8.84
N PRO A 148 6.30 6.62 7.64
CA PRO A 148 5.74 5.60 6.77
C PRO A 148 6.84 4.75 6.14
N SER A 149 6.47 3.60 5.58
CA SER A 149 7.37 2.86 4.70
C SER A 149 7.71 3.67 3.44
N LEU A 150 8.84 3.36 2.81
CA LEU A 150 9.27 4.02 1.57
C LEU A 150 8.19 3.99 0.48
N SER A 151 7.49 2.85 0.32
CA SER A 151 6.42 2.75 -0.67
C SER A 151 5.20 3.62 -0.33
N GLU A 152 4.80 3.70 0.93
CA GLU A 152 3.67 4.54 1.36
C GLU A 152 3.97 6.04 1.19
N LEU A 153 5.24 6.42 1.34
CA LEU A 153 5.71 7.78 1.11
C LEU A 153 5.75 8.14 -0.37
N LEU A 154 6.34 7.28 -1.21
CA LEU A 154 6.67 7.63 -2.59
C LEU A 154 5.53 7.38 -3.58
N ILE A 155 4.65 6.41 -3.35
CA ILE A 155 3.53 6.12 -4.27
C ILE A 155 2.68 7.38 -4.57
N PRO A 156 2.27 8.20 -3.58
CA PRO A 156 1.52 9.42 -3.84
C PRO A 156 2.29 10.51 -4.61
N LEU A 157 3.63 10.43 -4.67
CA LEU A 157 4.51 11.41 -5.31
C LEU A 157 4.78 11.11 -6.78
N ARG A 158 3.86 10.43 -7.45
CA ARG A 158 3.98 10.05 -8.87
C ARG A 158 4.26 11.25 -9.77
N GLU A 159 3.69 12.42 -9.47
CA GLU A 159 3.96 13.67 -10.23
C GLU A 159 5.44 14.11 -10.17
N PHE A 160 6.20 13.64 -9.18
CA PHE A 160 7.63 13.90 -9.01
C PHE A 160 8.51 12.71 -9.44
N ALA A 161 7.95 11.70 -10.13
CA ALA A 161 8.67 10.49 -10.50
C ALA A 161 10.00 10.79 -11.22
N ALA A 162 10.01 11.73 -12.16
CA ALA A 162 11.21 12.11 -12.90
C ALA A 162 12.38 12.57 -11.99
N ALA A 163 12.08 13.26 -10.89
CA ALA A 163 13.07 13.74 -9.93
C ALA A 163 13.50 12.67 -8.92
N LEU A 164 12.60 11.73 -8.57
CA LEU A 164 12.82 10.69 -7.57
C LEU A 164 13.45 9.41 -8.15
N LEU A 165 13.24 9.15 -9.44
CA LEU A 165 13.70 7.94 -10.12
C LEU A 165 15.21 7.71 -10.04
N PRO A 166 16.10 8.71 -10.25
CA PRO A 166 17.54 8.50 -10.13
C PRO A 166 17.93 7.87 -8.79
N ALA A 167 17.42 8.42 -7.69
CA ALA A 167 17.72 7.93 -6.34
C ALA A 167 17.13 6.54 -6.06
N LEU A 168 15.93 6.24 -6.58
CA LEU A 168 15.35 4.89 -6.47
C LEU A 168 16.14 3.85 -7.26
N ARG A 169 16.64 4.22 -8.45
CA ARG A 169 17.49 3.35 -9.28
C ARG A 169 18.81 3.05 -8.58
N ASP A 170 19.43 4.07 -7.99
CA ASP A 170 20.66 3.91 -7.21
C ASP A 170 20.44 3.03 -5.97
N LEU A 171 19.29 3.18 -5.29
CA LEU A 171 18.89 2.30 -4.19
C LEU A 171 18.83 0.82 -4.63
N VAL A 172 18.19 0.54 -5.76
CA VAL A 172 18.05 -0.83 -6.28
C VAL A 172 19.40 -1.41 -6.71
N ARG A 173 20.24 -0.63 -7.40
CA ARG A 173 21.60 -1.05 -7.78
C ARG A 173 22.46 -1.40 -6.59
N ASP A 174 22.42 -0.57 -5.55
CA ASP A 174 23.20 -0.78 -4.33
C ASP A 174 22.83 -2.07 -3.61
N GLU A 175 21.53 -2.35 -3.51
CA GLU A 175 21.04 -3.54 -2.85
C GLU A 175 21.26 -4.81 -3.65
N HIS A 176 21.07 -4.75 -4.97
CA HIS A 176 21.37 -5.88 -5.85
C HIS A 176 22.85 -6.26 -5.76
N ALA A 177 23.74 -5.29 -5.58
CA ALA A 177 25.15 -5.53 -5.34
C ALA A 177 25.49 -5.97 -3.89
N GLY A 178 24.49 -6.25 -3.06
CA GLY A 178 24.66 -6.72 -1.68
C GLY A 178 25.17 -5.67 -0.69
N ARG A 179 25.17 -4.38 -1.06
CA ARG A 179 25.73 -3.30 -0.22
C ARG A 179 24.79 -2.85 0.90
N THR A 180 23.50 -3.15 0.79
CA THR A 180 22.47 -2.77 1.79
C THR A 180 21.39 -3.83 1.98
N GLN A 181 20.69 -3.77 3.10
CA GLN A 181 19.59 -4.68 3.44
C GLN A 181 18.27 -4.22 2.76
N SER A 182 17.46 -5.16 2.26
CA SER A 182 16.49 -4.92 1.18
C SER A 182 15.34 -3.91 1.41
N LEU A 183 15.40 -2.74 0.77
CA LEU A 183 14.30 -1.83 0.40
C LEU A 183 13.82 -2.07 -1.04
N THR A 184 14.46 -2.96 -1.80
CA THR A 184 14.14 -3.29 -3.19
C THR A 184 12.68 -3.68 -3.35
N GLY A 185 12.12 -4.47 -2.43
CA GLY A 185 10.69 -4.80 -2.45
C GLY A 185 9.77 -3.57 -2.30
N ALA A 186 10.19 -2.54 -1.57
CA ALA A 186 9.44 -1.28 -1.48
C ALA A 186 9.60 -0.45 -2.76
N ALA A 187 10.80 -0.39 -3.34
CA ALA A 187 11.04 0.28 -4.62
C ALA A 187 10.23 -0.36 -5.77
N LEU A 188 10.16 -1.69 -5.83
CA LEU A 188 9.33 -2.41 -6.82
C LEU A 188 7.86 -2.04 -6.72
N ARG A 189 7.30 -1.92 -5.50
CA ARG A 189 5.92 -1.44 -5.30
C ARG A 189 5.72 0.01 -5.76
N VAL A 190 6.75 0.85 -5.66
CA VAL A 190 6.70 2.22 -6.18
C VAL A 190 6.70 2.22 -7.70
N PHE A 191 7.60 1.44 -8.33
CA PHE A 191 7.63 1.30 -9.79
C PHE A 191 6.33 0.74 -10.34
N GLU A 192 5.75 -0.26 -9.68
CA GLU A 192 4.44 -0.82 -10.02
C GLU A 192 3.34 0.24 -9.97
N ALA A 193 3.29 1.05 -8.91
CA ALA A 193 2.27 2.08 -8.77
C ALA A 193 2.43 3.27 -9.73
N TRP A 194 3.68 3.57 -10.14
CA TRP A 194 3.98 4.63 -11.10
C TRP A 194 3.78 4.17 -12.55
N GLY A 195 3.84 2.87 -12.83
CA GLY A 195 3.58 2.30 -14.15
C GLY A 195 4.53 2.86 -15.21
N GLU A 196 3.98 3.41 -16.30
CA GLU A 196 4.77 3.98 -17.41
C GLU A 196 5.78 5.05 -16.97
N ASP A 197 5.48 5.83 -15.93
CA ASP A 197 6.41 6.85 -15.43
C ASP A 197 7.71 6.26 -14.87
N ALA A 198 7.71 4.96 -14.52
CA ALA A 198 8.87 4.23 -14.04
C ALA A 198 9.68 3.52 -15.15
N LEU A 199 9.29 3.63 -16.43
CA LEU A 199 10.03 3.06 -17.57
C LEU A 199 11.55 3.36 -17.57
N PRO A 200 12.03 4.56 -17.18
CA PRO A 200 13.47 4.82 -17.11
C PRO A 200 14.26 3.91 -16.13
N ALA A 201 13.57 3.23 -15.20
CA ALA A 201 14.17 2.25 -14.29
C ALA A 201 14.29 0.84 -14.89
N LEU A 202 13.82 0.61 -16.12
CA LEU A 202 13.84 -0.70 -16.78
C LEU A 202 15.21 -1.40 -16.70
N PRO A 203 16.36 -0.75 -17.02
CA PRO A 203 17.67 -1.40 -16.94
C PRO A 203 18.05 -1.90 -15.54
N ASP A 204 17.48 -1.30 -14.50
CA ASP A 204 17.78 -1.60 -13.10
C ASP A 204 16.84 -2.67 -12.53
N ILE A 205 15.66 -2.85 -13.13
CA ILE A 205 14.68 -3.90 -12.78
C ILE A 205 15.04 -5.23 -13.43
N LEU A 206 15.57 -5.23 -14.66
CA LEU A 206 15.88 -6.46 -15.40
C LEU A 206 16.78 -7.45 -14.64
N PRO A 207 17.88 -7.02 -13.97
CA PRO A 207 18.71 -7.93 -13.18
C PRO A 207 17.96 -8.61 -12.02
N LEU A 208 16.90 -7.99 -11.50
CA LEU A 208 16.10 -8.55 -10.41
C LEU A 208 15.27 -9.77 -10.84
N LEU A 209 15.04 -9.97 -12.14
CA LEU A 209 14.35 -11.16 -12.66
C LEU A 209 15.17 -12.44 -12.45
N ALA A 210 16.47 -12.34 -12.23
CA ALA A 210 17.34 -13.48 -11.91
C ALA A 210 17.34 -13.84 -10.41
N ASP A 211 16.68 -13.05 -9.55
CA ASP A 211 16.61 -13.27 -8.11
C ASP A 211 15.18 -13.70 -7.70
N PRO A 212 14.97 -14.96 -7.26
CA PRO A 212 13.66 -15.45 -6.83
C PRO A 212 12.99 -14.63 -5.70
N ARG A 213 13.75 -13.82 -4.95
CA ARG A 213 13.22 -12.94 -3.91
C ARG A 213 12.45 -11.74 -4.48
N TYR A 214 12.80 -11.29 -5.67
CA TYR A 214 12.29 -10.05 -6.27
C TYR A 214 11.58 -10.26 -7.61
N SER A 215 11.85 -11.39 -8.28
CA SER A 215 11.40 -11.68 -9.64
C SER A 215 9.91 -11.46 -9.88
N LEU A 216 9.04 -11.92 -8.98
CA LEU A 216 7.60 -11.72 -9.12
C LEU A 216 7.18 -10.26 -8.98
N GLY A 217 7.80 -9.50 -8.06
CA GLY A 217 7.53 -8.07 -7.91
C GLY A 217 8.09 -7.24 -9.06
N ALA A 218 9.23 -7.65 -9.63
CA ALA A 218 9.77 -7.10 -10.86
C ALA A 218 8.82 -7.35 -12.05
N ALA A 219 8.26 -8.56 -12.16
CA ALA A 219 7.27 -8.88 -13.18
C ALA A 219 5.99 -8.02 -13.05
N ASP A 220 5.49 -7.80 -11.83
CA ASP A 220 4.35 -6.90 -11.59
C ASP A 220 4.64 -5.47 -12.05
N ALA A 221 5.82 -4.93 -11.68
CA ALA A 221 6.23 -3.60 -12.11
C ALA A 221 6.31 -3.50 -13.64
N LEU A 222 6.92 -4.47 -14.32
CA LEU A 222 7.02 -4.50 -15.78
C LEU A 222 5.65 -4.54 -16.46
N VAL A 223 4.68 -5.28 -15.91
CA VAL A 223 3.31 -5.31 -16.45
C VAL A 223 2.65 -3.93 -16.38
N THR A 224 2.80 -3.21 -15.27
CA THR A 224 2.22 -1.87 -15.10
C THR A 224 2.91 -0.79 -15.93
N MET A 225 4.17 -1.00 -16.33
CA MET A 225 4.88 -0.18 -17.31
C MET A 225 4.32 -0.34 -18.73
N GLY A 226 3.48 -1.36 -18.96
CA GLY A 226 2.78 -1.56 -20.22
C GLY A 226 3.70 -1.92 -21.39
N PRO A 227 3.28 -1.64 -22.64
CA PRO A 227 4.02 -2.02 -23.85
C PRO A 227 5.43 -1.42 -23.96
N GLY A 228 5.71 -0.31 -23.27
CA GLY A 228 7.06 0.27 -23.20
C GLY A 228 8.10 -0.68 -22.58
N ALA A 229 7.64 -1.65 -21.78
CA ALA A 229 8.50 -2.69 -21.20
C ALA A 229 8.74 -3.89 -22.13
N ALA A 230 8.17 -3.94 -23.35
CA ALA A 230 8.32 -5.06 -24.29
C ALA A 230 9.76 -5.58 -24.48
N PRO A 231 10.83 -4.75 -24.47
CA PRO A 231 12.22 -5.26 -24.52
C PRO A 231 12.59 -6.23 -23.39
N ALA A 232 11.84 -6.26 -22.28
CA ALA A 232 12.01 -7.19 -21.17
C ALA A 232 11.45 -8.60 -21.42
N GLU A 233 10.75 -8.85 -22.53
CA GLU A 233 10.03 -10.11 -22.76
C GLU A 233 10.93 -11.33 -22.61
N GLN A 234 12.11 -11.33 -23.24
CA GLN A 234 13.03 -12.46 -23.17
C GLN A 234 13.55 -12.70 -21.74
N ALA A 235 13.84 -11.61 -21.01
CA ALA A 235 14.30 -11.70 -19.63
C ALA A 235 13.19 -12.22 -18.70
N LEU A 236 11.93 -11.83 -18.92
CA LEU A 236 10.79 -12.40 -18.23
C LEU A 236 10.66 -13.89 -18.52
N ARG A 237 10.79 -14.33 -19.78
CA ARG A 237 10.72 -15.77 -20.10
C ARG A 237 11.83 -16.60 -19.43
N ALA A 238 12.98 -16.00 -19.18
CA ALA A 238 14.11 -16.61 -18.48
C ALA A 238 14.13 -16.34 -16.96
N CYS A 239 13.07 -15.75 -16.42
CA CYS A 239 12.99 -15.28 -15.04
C CYS A 239 13.12 -16.43 -14.03
N ALA A 240 13.93 -16.22 -13.00
CA ALA A 240 14.11 -17.16 -11.90
C ALA A 240 12.97 -17.00 -10.89
N VAL A 241 12.14 -18.02 -10.75
CA VAL A 241 11.06 -18.08 -9.76
C VAL A 241 11.22 -19.33 -8.89
N LEU A 242 10.65 -19.29 -7.69
CA LEU A 242 10.49 -20.52 -6.88
C LEU A 242 9.62 -21.51 -7.66
N ASP A 243 9.99 -22.80 -7.58
CA ASP A 243 9.35 -23.90 -8.31
C ASP A 243 7.93 -24.16 -7.80
N HIS A 244 7.00 -23.32 -8.28
CA HIS A 244 5.59 -23.40 -8.01
C HIS A 244 4.85 -23.08 -9.32
N PRO A 245 3.91 -23.93 -9.80
CA PRO A 245 3.28 -23.77 -11.11
C PRO A 245 2.67 -22.38 -11.36
N ALA A 246 2.05 -21.79 -10.35
CA ALA A 246 1.46 -20.45 -10.45
C ALA A 246 2.50 -19.34 -10.74
N ASN A 247 3.76 -19.50 -10.31
CA ASN A 247 4.81 -18.51 -10.56
C ASN A 247 5.22 -18.52 -12.03
N HIS A 248 5.40 -19.71 -12.61
CA HIS A 248 5.72 -19.86 -14.04
C HIS A 248 4.58 -19.34 -14.92
N LEU A 249 3.33 -19.59 -14.52
CA LEU A 249 2.18 -19.08 -15.24
C LEU A 249 2.07 -17.55 -15.14
N LYS A 250 2.34 -16.96 -13.97
CA LYS A 250 2.40 -15.51 -13.77
C LYS A 250 3.43 -14.86 -14.69
N VAL A 251 4.63 -15.43 -14.76
CA VAL A 251 5.71 -14.92 -15.61
C VAL A 251 5.35 -15.03 -17.10
N ALA A 252 4.73 -16.14 -17.52
CA ALA A 252 4.26 -16.31 -18.88
C ALA A 252 3.16 -15.28 -19.26
N TRP A 253 2.21 -15.05 -18.34
CA TRP A 253 1.19 -14.00 -18.48
C TRP A 253 1.82 -12.61 -18.55
N ALA A 254 2.76 -12.29 -17.67
CA ALA A 254 3.45 -11.00 -17.65
C ALA A 254 4.20 -10.73 -18.96
N ALA A 255 4.94 -11.73 -19.47
CA ALA A 255 5.65 -11.62 -20.75
C ALA A 255 4.69 -11.35 -21.93
N TRP A 256 3.56 -12.07 -22.00
CA TRP A 256 2.52 -11.81 -22.99
C TRP A 256 1.91 -10.41 -22.84
N ARG A 257 1.67 -9.97 -21.60
CA ARG A 257 0.98 -8.71 -21.30
C ARG A 257 1.77 -7.47 -21.75
N ILE A 258 3.10 -7.54 -21.75
CA ILE A 258 3.98 -6.44 -22.16
C ILE A 258 4.32 -6.44 -23.65
N SER A 259 4.29 -7.59 -24.34
CA SER A 259 4.69 -7.66 -25.75
C SER A 259 3.54 -7.96 -26.72
N GLY A 260 2.41 -8.46 -26.21
CA GLY A 260 1.32 -9.01 -27.03
C GLY A 260 1.69 -10.32 -27.74
N ASN A 261 2.93 -10.77 -27.64
CA ASN A 261 3.43 -11.97 -28.32
C ASN A 261 3.26 -13.19 -27.42
N GLY A 262 2.64 -14.23 -27.98
CA GLY A 262 2.58 -15.53 -27.32
C GLY A 262 1.34 -16.33 -27.71
N PRO A 263 1.41 -17.19 -28.74
CA PRO A 263 0.43 -18.25 -28.87
C PRO A 263 0.50 -19.17 -27.62
N SER A 264 -0.66 -19.63 -27.12
CA SER A 264 -0.88 -20.53 -25.96
C SER A 264 -0.90 -19.97 -24.52
N VAL A 265 -0.77 -18.66 -24.25
CA VAL A 265 -0.88 -18.18 -22.85
C VAL A 265 -2.32 -18.25 -22.33
N LEU A 266 -3.29 -17.81 -23.13
CA LEU A 266 -4.71 -17.96 -22.80
C LEU A 266 -5.07 -19.42 -22.52
N GLU A 267 -4.61 -20.34 -23.38
CA GLU A 267 -4.84 -21.78 -23.21
C GLU A 267 -4.28 -22.28 -21.87
N ARG A 268 -3.02 -21.96 -21.54
CA ARG A 268 -2.42 -22.36 -20.26
C ARG A 268 -3.14 -21.79 -19.04
N VAL A 269 -3.53 -20.51 -19.09
CA VAL A 269 -4.31 -19.88 -18.02
C VAL A 269 -5.67 -20.56 -17.90
N GLY A 270 -6.34 -20.80 -19.02
CA GLY A 270 -7.61 -21.50 -19.10
C GLY A 270 -7.57 -22.91 -18.54
N GLU A 271 -6.58 -23.72 -18.92
CA GLU A 271 -6.38 -25.07 -18.37
C GLU A 271 -6.16 -25.03 -16.85
N ALA A 272 -5.36 -24.07 -16.35
CA ALA A 272 -5.17 -23.90 -14.91
C ALA A 272 -6.47 -23.47 -14.18
N VAL A 273 -7.35 -22.71 -14.85
CA VAL A 273 -8.68 -22.36 -14.33
C VAL A 273 -9.62 -23.57 -14.33
N LEU A 274 -9.59 -24.39 -15.39
CA LEU A 274 -10.40 -25.61 -15.50
C LEU A 274 -10.02 -26.63 -14.42
N ALA A 275 -8.71 -26.80 -14.17
CA ALA A 275 -8.16 -27.72 -13.18
C ALA A 275 -8.33 -27.26 -11.72
N ALA A 276 -8.63 -25.98 -11.48
CA ALA A 276 -8.86 -25.47 -10.13
C ALA A 276 -10.27 -25.79 -9.63
N ASP A 277 -10.41 -26.07 -8.33
CA ASP A 277 -11.70 -26.36 -7.71
C ASP A 277 -11.99 -25.41 -6.52
N PRO A 278 -13.26 -25.01 -6.31
CA PRO A 278 -13.65 -24.17 -5.17
C PRO A 278 -13.17 -24.75 -3.83
N PRO A 279 -12.75 -23.92 -2.87
CA PRO A 279 -12.79 -22.45 -2.89
C PRO A 279 -11.61 -21.79 -3.63
N ALA A 280 -10.67 -22.56 -4.18
CA ALA A 280 -9.56 -22.01 -4.95
C ALA A 280 -10.01 -21.69 -6.37
N CYS A 281 -10.06 -20.42 -6.74
CA CYS A 281 -10.45 -20.00 -8.09
C CYS A 281 -9.31 -20.06 -9.13
N GLY A 282 -8.16 -20.64 -8.76
CA GLY A 282 -6.96 -20.62 -9.60
C GLY A 282 -6.60 -19.21 -10.09
N PRO A 283 -6.05 -19.07 -11.29
CA PRO A 283 -5.72 -17.77 -11.88
C PRO A 283 -6.89 -17.11 -12.62
N VAL A 284 -8.14 -17.30 -12.18
CA VAL A 284 -9.35 -16.80 -12.91
C VAL A 284 -9.27 -15.32 -13.29
N TRP A 285 -8.65 -14.49 -12.46
CA TRP A 285 -8.53 -13.06 -12.71
C TRP A 285 -7.68 -12.71 -13.93
N TRP A 286 -6.70 -13.55 -14.31
CA TRP A 286 -5.91 -13.37 -15.53
C TRP A 286 -6.76 -13.48 -16.79
N LEU A 287 -7.89 -14.21 -16.75
CA LEU A 287 -8.83 -14.26 -17.88
C LEU A 287 -9.43 -12.88 -18.22
N THR A 288 -9.44 -11.95 -17.24
CA THR A 288 -9.91 -10.57 -17.46
C THR A 288 -9.17 -9.87 -18.59
N ASP A 289 -7.86 -10.11 -18.75
CA ASP A 289 -7.05 -9.39 -19.75
C ASP A 289 -7.27 -9.89 -21.18
N PHE A 290 -7.90 -11.06 -21.35
CA PHE A 290 -8.20 -11.63 -22.67
C PHE A 290 -9.60 -11.24 -23.16
N GLY A 291 -10.46 -10.72 -22.28
CA GLY A 291 -11.81 -10.30 -22.62
C GLY A 291 -12.63 -11.41 -23.29
N PRO A 292 -13.35 -11.13 -24.39
CA PRO A 292 -14.17 -12.11 -25.10
C PRO A 292 -13.40 -13.34 -25.62
N ALA A 293 -12.08 -13.25 -25.83
CA ALA A 293 -11.29 -14.40 -26.26
C ALA A 293 -11.30 -15.55 -25.23
N ALA A 294 -11.54 -15.24 -23.94
CA ALA A 294 -11.64 -16.23 -22.87
C ALA A 294 -13.04 -16.88 -22.74
N ALA A 295 -13.95 -16.65 -23.70
CA ALA A 295 -15.29 -17.26 -23.74
C ALA A 295 -15.33 -18.80 -23.55
N PRO A 296 -14.37 -19.61 -24.06
CA PRO A 296 -14.38 -21.05 -23.81
C PRO A 296 -14.36 -21.44 -22.32
N TYR A 297 -13.84 -20.58 -21.46
CA TYR A 297 -13.71 -20.82 -20.02
C TYR A 297 -14.86 -20.21 -19.19
N ALA A 298 -15.83 -19.54 -19.82
CA ALA A 298 -16.90 -18.79 -19.14
C ALA A 298 -17.71 -19.68 -18.17
N HIS A 299 -18.00 -20.93 -18.54
CA HIS A 299 -18.74 -21.86 -17.68
C HIS A 299 -18.05 -22.12 -16.32
N LYS A 300 -16.71 -22.22 -16.32
CA LYS A 300 -15.93 -22.41 -15.09
C LYS A 300 -15.86 -21.12 -14.28
N VAL A 301 -15.72 -19.97 -14.94
CA VAL A 301 -15.82 -18.64 -14.29
C VAL A 301 -17.18 -18.47 -13.60
N ARG A 302 -18.26 -18.88 -14.27
CA ARG A 302 -19.62 -18.89 -13.69
C ARG A 302 -19.69 -19.77 -12.46
N SER A 303 -19.15 -20.98 -12.55
CA SER A 303 -19.08 -21.89 -11.39
C SER A 303 -18.36 -21.25 -10.20
N PHE A 304 -17.22 -20.57 -10.41
CA PHE A 304 -16.56 -19.85 -9.32
C PHE A 304 -17.39 -18.69 -8.76
N LEU A 305 -18.11 -17.95 -9.61
CA LEU A 305 -18.99 -16.87 -9.17
C LEU A 305 -20.13 -17.36 -8.27
N ASP A 306 -20.64 -18.57 -8.54
CA ASP A 306 -21.75 -19.19 -7.82
C ASP A 306 -21.31 -19.95 -6.55
N HIS A 307 -20.07 -20.47 -6.51
CA HIS A 307 -19.61 -21.39 -5.45
C HIS A 307 -18.39 -20.90 -4.64
N THR A 308 -17.89 -19.69 -4.91
CA THR A 308 -16.76 -19.10 -4.15
C THR A 308 -17.24 -17.87 -3.40
N GLU A 309 -16.53 -17.50 -2.33
CA GLU A 309 -16.79 -16.32 -1.52
C GLU A 309 -15.59 -15.35 -1.51
N GLY A 310 -15.83 -14.14 -0.99
CA GLY A 310 -14.80 -13.13 -0.77
C GLY A 310 -13.99 -12.78 -2.03
N TRP A 311 -12.66 -12.84 -1.90
CA TRP A 311 -11.74 -12.39 -2.96
C TRP A 311 -11.91 -13.18 -4.26
N GLY A 312 -12.03 -14.51 -4.19
CA GLY A 312 -12.16 -15.35 -5.37
C GLY A 312 -13.43 -15.06 -6.17
N ARG A 313 -14.54 -14.76 -5.47
CA ARG A 313 -15.80 -14.36 -6.09
C ARG A 313 -15.70 -13.03 -6.82
N LEU A 314 -15.03 -12.03 -6.24
CA LEU A 314 -14.80 -10.73 -6.89
C LEU A 314 -13.90 -10.88 -8.13
N GLN A 315 -12.87 -11.73 -8.07
CA GLN A 315 -12.05 -12.03 -9.24
C GLN A 315 -12.84 -12.71 -10.36
N ALA A 316 -13.67 -13.69 -10.02
CA ALA A 316 -14.57 -14.34 -10.98
C ALA A 316 -15.60 -13.36 -11.57
N ALA A 317 -16.13 -12.44 -10.76
CA ALA A 317 -17.05 -11.39 -11.21
C ALA A 317 -16.41 -10.47 -12.25
N LEU A 318 -15.17 -10.02 -12.01
CA LEU A 318 -14.47 -9.18 -12.98
C LEU A 318 -14.15 -9.94 -14.27
N ALA A 319 -13.71 -11.20 -14.18
CA ALA A 319 -13.45 -12.04 -15.34
C ALA A 319 -14.74 -12.30 -16.13
N TRP A 320 -15.86 -12.61 -15.46
CA TRP A 320 -17.17 -12.83 -16.10
C TRP A 320 -17.60 -11.62 -16.93
N TRP A 321 -17.52 -10.42 -16.35
CA TRP A 321 -17.84 -9.17 -17.04
C TRP A 321 -16.95 -8.98 -18.27
N SER A 322 -15.63 -9.16 -18.14
CA SER A 322 -14.70 -8.98 -19.25
C SER A 322 -14.95 -9.96 -20.41
N ILE A 323 -15.35 -11.19 -20.09
CA ILE A 323 -15.61 -12.26 -21.07
C ILE A 323 -16.95 -12.05 -21.79
N THR A 324 -18.00 -11.71 -21.04
CA THR A 324 -19.39 -11.77 -21.53
C THR A 324 -19.99 -10.40 -21.84
N GLY A 325 -19.49 -9.33 -21.22
CA GLY A 325 -20.17 -8.03 -21.22
C GLY A 325 -21.51 -8.02 -20.49
N GLU A 326 -21.85 -9.07 -19.73
CA GLU A 326 -23.08 -9.13 -18.93
C GLU A 326 -22.85 -8.57 -17.52
N PRO A 327 -23.45 -7.42 -17.15
CA PRO A 327 -23.12 -6.77 -15.89
C PRO A 327 -23.80 -7.43 -14.68
N ALA A 328 -24.98 -8.03 -14.85
CA ALA A 328 -25.82 -8.43 -13.73
C ALA A 328 -25.17 -9.44 -12.76
N PRO A 329 -24.52 -10.53 -13.22
CA PRO A 329 -23.87 -11.48 -12.31
C PRO A 329 -22.69 -10.84 -11.55
N SER A 330 -21.92 -10.00 -12.24
CA SER A 330 -20.77 -9.32 -11.67
C SER A 330 -21.18 -8.25 -10.65
N LEU A 331 -22.22 -7.47 -10.96
CA LEU A 331 -22.78 -6.47 -10.06
C LEU A 331 -23.34 -7.11 -8.79
N ARG A 332 -23.97 -8.28 -8.88
CA ARG A 332 -24.49 -8.98 -7.69
C ARG A 332 -23.37 -9.39 -6.72
N ALA A 333 -22.25 -9.93 -7.22
CA ALA A 333 -21.12 -10.29 -6.36
C ALA A 333 -20.45 -9.07 -5.72
N VAL A 334 -20.39 -7.95 -6.44
CA VAL A 334 -19.92 -6.67 -5.92
C VAL A 334 -20.88 -6.11 -4.87
N GLU A 335 -22.19 -6.18 -5.13
CA GLU A 335 -23.26 -5.71 -4.24
C GLU A 335 -23.18 -6.37 -2.86
N ASP A 336 -23.06 -7.70 -2.81
CA ASP A 336 -22.96 -8.46 -1.56
C ASP A 336 -21.80 -7.93 -0.68
N THR A 337 -20.63 -7.67 -1.29
CA THR A 337 -19.44 -7.13 -0.59
C THR A 337 -19.67 -5.72 -0.06
N LEU A 338 -20.31 -4.86 -0.87
CA LEU A 338 -20.56 -3.47 -0.48
C LEU A 338 -21.64 -3.37 0.61
N GLN A 339 -22.65 -4.24 0.58
CA GLN A 339 -23.68 -4.31 1.61
C GLN A 339 -23.11 -4.77 2.96
N GLU A 340 -22.24 -5.78 2.97
CA GLU A 340 -21.54 -6.22 4.19
C GLU A 340 -20.76 -5.04 4.82
N MET A 341 -20.04 -4.29 3.99
CA MET A 341 -19.31 -3.10 4.47
C MET A 341 -20.27 -2.03 5.02
N ALA A 342 -21.37 -1.75 4.32
CA ALA A 342 -22.37 -0.78 4.76
C ALA A 342 -23.07 -1.18 6.07
N ALA A 343 -23.22 -2.49 6.31
CA ALA A 343 -23.74 -3.06 7.56
C ALA A 343 -22.72 -3.01 8.73
N GLY A 344 -21.53 -2.44 8.52
CA GLY A 344 -20.52 -2.28 9.56
C GLY A 344 -19.39 -3.30 9.51
N GLY A 345 -19.31 -4.14 8.48
CA GLY A 345 -18.22 -5.11 8.29
C GLY A 345 -16.82 -4.47 8.24
N ASP A 346 -15.80 -5.33 8.31
CA ASP A 346 -14.37 -4.99 8.36
C ASP A 346 -13.56 -5.58 7.19
N SER A 347 -14.24 -6.09 6.18
CA SER A 347 -13.68 -6.65 4.94
C SER A 347 -13.11 -5.56 3.99
N PHE A 348 -12.31 -4.61 4.50
CA PHE A 348 -11.82 -3.44 3.75
C PHE A 348 -11.01 -3.80 2.49
N ARG A 349 -10.31 -4.93 2.50
CA ARG A 349 -9.59 -5.41 1.30
C ARG A 349 -10.55 -5.80 0.19
N LEU A 350 -11.64 -6.48 0.53
CA LEU A 350 -12.69 -6.85 -0.45
C LEU A 350 -13.45 -5.61 -0.91
N TYR A 351 -13.72 -4.68 0.01
CA TYR A 351 -14.34 -3.40 -0.31
C TYR A 351 -13.51 -2.57 -1.30
N ALA A 352 -12.19 -2.46 -1.07
CA ALA A 352 -11.28 -1.78 -2.00
C ALA A 352 -11.31 -2.39 -3.40
N GLU A 353 -11.41 -3.72 -3.48
CA GLU A 353 -11.49 -4.45 -4.75
C GLU A 353 -12.83 -4.26 -5.44
N ALA A 354 -13.94 -4.30 -4.70
CA ALA A 354 -15.27 -3.99 -5.21
C ALA A 354 -15.32 -2.57 -5.83
N LEU A 355 -14.74 -1.58 -5.15
CA LEU A 355 -14.61 -0.21 -5.67
C LEU A 355 -13.74 -0.13 -6.92
N ARG A 356 -12.74 -1.00 -7.08
CA ARG A 356 -11.89 -1.08 -8.27
C ARG A 356 -12.63 -1.72 -9.46
N ILE A 357 -13.52 -2.67 -9.19
CA ILE A 357 -14.29 -3.39 -10.22
C ILE A 357 -15.41 -2.51 -10.80
N LEU A 358 -16.13 -1.75 -9.96
CA LEU A 358 -17.30 -0.96 -10.38
C LEU A 358 -17.03 -0.05 -11.60
N PRO A 359 -15.97 0.78 -11.65
CA PRO A 359 -15.68 1.61 -12.82
C PRO A 359 -15.36 0.81 -14.08
N ARG A 360 -14.88 -0.44 -13.96
CA ARG A 360 -14.62 -1.32 -15.10
C ARG A 360 -15.90 -1.91 -15.69
N ILE A 361 -16.91 -2.14 -14.85
CA ILE A 361 -18.27 -2.50 -15.29
C ILE A 361 -18.98 -1.28 -15.88
N GLY A 362 -18.74 -0.10 -15.30
CA GLY A 362 -19.27 1.17 -15.81
C GLY A 362 -20.71 1.47 -15.39
N ALA A 363 -21.29 0.70 -14.47
CA ALA A 363 -22.64 0.90 -13.97
C ALA A 363 -22.80 0.47 -12.50
N THR A 364 -23.92 0.85 -11.89
CA THR A 364 -24.29 0.55 -10.50
C THR A 364 -25.75 0.12 -10.41
N THR A 365 -26.13 -0.58 -9.35
CA THR A 365 -27.54 -0.87 -9.01
C THR A 365 -28.03 0.09 -7.91
N PRO A 366 -29.34 0.28 -7.72
CA PRO A 366 -29.86 1.06 -6.60
C PRO A 366 -29.38 0.57 -5.23
N PRO A 367 -29.32 -0.75 -4.93
CA PRO A 367 -28.75 -1.25 -3.67
C PRO A 367 -27.25 -0.94 -3.52
N VAL A 368 -26.45 -1.06 -4.59
CA VAL A 368 -25.04 -0.66 -4.58
C VAL A 368 -24.89 0.82 -4.22
N ARG A 369 -25.69 1.69 -4.85
CA ARG A 369 -25.67 3.14 -4.55
C ARG A 369 -26.05 3.44 -3.10
N ALA A 370 -27.06 2.75 -2.57
CA ALA A 370 -27.46 2.88 -1.18
C ALA A 370 -26.32 2.46 -0.23
N ALA A 371 -25.66 1.33 -0.49
CA ALA A 371 -24.53 0.84 0.32
C ALA A 371 -23.32 1.78 0.27
N LEU A 372 -22.97 2.30 -0.91
CA LEU A 372 -21.90 3.29 -1.08
C LEU A 372 -22.23 4.59 -0.33
N THR A 373 -23.47 5.07 -0.41
CA THR A 373 -23.92 6.29 0.29
C THR A 373 -23.90 6.11 1.81
N ALA A 374 -24.39 4.97 2.30
CA ALA A 374 -24.33 4.63 3.72
C ALA A 374 -22.88 4.62 4.21
N THR A 375 -21.98 3.95 3.47
CA THR A 375 -20.55 3.93 3.81
C THR A 375 -19.93 5.32 3.77
N ALA A 376 -20.24 6.14 2.77
CA ALA A 376 -19.73 7.51 2.64
C ALA A 376 -20.16 8.41 3.80
N SER A 377 -21.36 8.20 4.34
CA SER A 377 -21.89 8.97 5.48
C SER A 377 -21.23 8.63 6.82
N THR A 378 -20.49 7.52 6.89
CA THR A 378 -19.78 7.15 8.12
C THR A 378 -18.55 8.02 8.35
N ASP A 379 -18.38 8.45 9.60
CA ASP A 379 -17.19 9.16 10.07
C ASP A 379 -16.11 8.19 10.59
N ARG A 380 -16.04 6.97 10.04
CA ARG A 380 -14.96 6.02 10.32
C ARG A 380 -13.96 6.02 9.17
N HIS A 381 -12.71 5.69 9.46
CA HIS A 381 -11.73 5.39 8.42
C HIS A 381 -12.09 4.10 7.70
N LEU A 382 -11.91 4.08 6.39
CA LEU A 382 -12.06 2.89 5.57
C LEU A 382 -10.82 1.98 5.68
N SER A 383 -10.55 1.44 6.88
CA SER A 383 -9.42 0.54 7.12
C SER A 383 -9.57 -0.35 8.36
N ALA A 384 -9.01 -1.56 8.30
CA ALA A 384 -8.82 -2.45 9.46
C ALA A 384 -7.59 -2.08 10.32
N ALA A 385 -6.88 -1.01 9.98
CA ALA A 385 -5.66 -0.64 10.68
C ALA A 385 -6.04 0.24 11.86
N HIS A 386 -5.26 0.14 12.94
CA HIS A 386 -5.42 0.98 14.13
C HIS A 386 -4.26 1.97 14.32
N ASP A 387 -3.50 2.19 13.24
CA ASP A 387 -2.37 3.11 13.17
C ASP A 387 -2.53 4.07 11.98
N TYR A 388 -1.50 4.85 11.66
CA TYR A 388 -1.55 5.83 10.56
C TYR A 388 -2.03 5.27 9.22
N ARG A 389 -1.86 3.96 8.97
CA ARG A 389 -2.32 3.31 7.73
C ARG A 389 -3.83 3.43 7.58
N ALA A 390 -4.58 3.58 8.67
CA ALA A 390 -6.02 3.83 8.61
C ALA A 390 -6.34 5.08 7.79
N ILE A 391 -5.61 6.17 8.07
CA ILE A 391 -5.75 7.46 7.40
C ILE A 391 -5.28 7.37 5.95
N LEU A 392 -4.18 6.64 5.69
CA LEU A 392 -3.66 6.48 4.33
C LEU A 392 -4.62 5.64 3.45
N HIS A 393 -5.14 4.54 3.98
CA HIS A 393 -6.13 3.73 3.28
C HIS A 393 -7.43 4.52 3.05
N ASP A 394 -7.93 5.25 4.04
CA ASP A 394 -9.11 6.10 3.89
C ASP A 394 -8.90 7.18 2.81
N THR A 395 -7.76 7.88 2.84
CA THR A 395 -7.40 8.88 1.81
C THR A 395 -7.35 8.26 0.42
N ARG A 396 -6.96 6.99 0.28
CA ARG A 396 -6.93 6.26 -0.99
C ARG A 396 -8.32 5.81 -1.45
N LEU A 397 -9.17 5.34 -0.52
CA LEU A 397 -10.46 4.73 -0.85
C LEU A 397 -11.60 5.75 -1.00
N ARG A 398 -11.56 6.88 -0.27
CA ARG A 398 -12.60 7.92 -0.33
C ARG A 398 -12.79 8.49 -1.76
N PRO A 399 -11.73 8.79 -2.54
CA PRO A 399 -11.91 9.20 -3.94
C PRO A 399 -12.51 8.09 -4.81
N ALA A 400 -12.10 6.83 -4.63
CA ALA A 400 -12.65 5.71 -5.40
C ALA A 400 -14.14 5.50 -5.11
N LEU A 401 -14.55 5.65 -3.85
CA LEU A 401 -15.95 5.68 -3.42
C LEU A 401 -16.73 6.81 -4.08
N ALA A 402 -16.18 8.03 -4.09
CA ALA A 402 -16.80 9.18 -4.75
C ALA A 402 -16.99 8.94 -6.26
N THR A 403 -15.98 8.39 -6.95
CA THR A 403 -16.07 8.01 -8.37
C THR A 403 -17.12 6.91 -8.59
N ALA A 404 -17.21 5.91 -7.72
CA ALA A 404 -18.22 4.86 -7.84
C ALA A 404 -19.65 5.42 -7.72
N LEU A 405 -19.86 6.43 -6.87
CA LEU A 405 -21.15 7.12 -6.74
C LEU A 405 -21.56 7.92 -7.98
N THR A 406 -20.63 8.30 -8.86
CA THR A 406 -20.95 9.02 -10.10
C THR A 406 -21.32 8.10 -11.28
N LEU A 407 -21.15 6.79 -11.15
CA LEU A 407 -21.49 5.84 -12.21
C LEU A 407 -23.01 5.83 -12.50
N PRO A 408 -23.44 5.55 -13.74
CA PRO A 408 -24.85 5.44 -14.08
C PRO A 408 -25.52 4.23 -13.39
N LEU A 409 -26.85 4.24 -13.35
CA LEU A 409 -27.63 3.06 -12.95
C LEU A 409 -27.76 2.11 -14.15
N ALA A 410 -27.58 0.81 -13.90
CA ALA A 410 -27.72 -0.28 -14.88
C ALA A 410 -29.19 -0.59 -15.21
#